data_AF-A0A7S2GXP6-F1
#
_entry.id   AF-A0A7S2GXP6-F1
#
_cell.length_a   1.000
_cell.length_b   1.000
_cell.length_c   1.000
_cell.angle_alpha   90.00
_cell.angle_beta   90.00
_cell.angle_gamma   90.00
#
_symmetry.space_group_name_H-M   'P 1'
#
loop_
_entity.id
_entity.type
_entity.pdbx_description
1 polymer ?
#
loop_
_entity_poly.entity_id
_entity_poly.type
_entity_poly.pdbx_seq_one_letter_code
_entity_poly.pdbx_strand_id
1 'polypeptide(L)'
;GTWNGWRPEPMVSDADAPEVYRLTFKVGAVGRGEFQISTDEHQGMRMYPATNHARPGQEVLCGGENPDNFAWEVVGPPGQMMEIRLNLGAEDIRQTVTCGLVL
;
A
#
# COMPACT_ATOMS: atom_id res chain seq x y z
N GLY A 1 -0.39 6.32 5.22
CA GLY A 1 -1.84 6.18 4.93
C GLY A 1 -2.67 6.74 6.07
N THR A 2 -3.93 6.36 6.21
CA THR A 2 -4.82 6.89 7.27
C THR A 2 -4.27 6.73 8.70
N TRP A 3 -3.49 5.68 8.98
CA TRP A 3 -2.87 5.42 10.30
C TRP A 3 -1.86 6.47 10.74
N ASN A 4 -1.24 7.19 9.81
CA ASN A 4 -0.24 8.21 10.10
C ASN A 4 -0.69 9.62 9.66
N GLY A 5 -1.99 9.78 9.36
CA GLY A 5 -2.56 11.04 8.89
C GLY A 5 -2.11 11.40 7.47
N TRP A 6 -1.92 10.41 6.60
CA TRP A 6 -1.43 10.57 5.22
C TRP A 6 -0.04 11.22 5.11
N ARG A 7 0.77 11.11 6.16
CA ARG A 7 2.18 11.53 6.12
C ARG A 7 3.00 10.50 5.33
N PRO A 8 3.93 10.94 4.46
CA PRO A 8 4.86 10.04 3.79
C PRO A 8 5.65 9.23 4.82
N GLU A 9 5.79 7.94 4.56
CA GLU A 9 6.54 7.01 5.40
C GLU A 9 7.32 6.08 4.46
N PRO A 10 8.67 6.01 4.60
CA PRO A 10 9.49 5.30 3.63
C PRO A 10 9.25 3.79 3.72
N MET A 11 9.12 3.15 2.56
CA MET A 11 9.17 1.69 2.48
C MET A 11 10.63 1.23 2.48
N VAL A 12 10.91 0.07 3.07
CA VAL A 12 12.25 -0.52 3.15
C VAL A 12 12.38 -1.61 2.08
N SER A 13 13.46 -1.56 1.29
CA SER A 13 13.77 -2.62 0.32
C SER A 13 14.11 -3.93 1.04
N ASP A 14 13.66 -5.04 0.49
CA ASP A 14 14.04 -6.38 0.92
C ASP A 14 15.47 -6.69 0.48
N ALA A 15 16.31 -7.19 1.40
CA ALA A 15 17.71 -7.48 1.12
C ALA A 15 17.88 -8.69 0.19
N ASP A 16 16.94 -9.65 0.25
CA ASP A 16 16.99 -10.88 -0.53
C ASP A 16 16.21 -10.75 -1.86
N ALA A 17 15.36 -9.72 -1.97
CA ALA A 17 14.55 -9.42 -3.16
C ALA A 17 14.49 -7.89 -3.42
N PRO A 18 15.49 -7.28 -4.07
CA PRO A 18 15.60 -5.82 -4.24
C PRO A 18 14.42 -5.14 -4.96
N GLU A 19 13.62 -5.91 -5.70
CA GLU A 19 12.37 -5.48 -6.34
C GLU A 19 11.17 -5.37 -5.37
N VAL A 20 11.33 -5.86 -4.14
CA VAL A 20 10.32 -5.86 -3.09
C VAL A 20 10.60 -4.77 -2.07
N TYR A 21 9.59 -3.94 -1.80
CA TYR A 21 9.61 -2.92 -0.77
C TYR A 21 8.52 -3.21 0.25
N ARG A 22 8.80 -2.95 1.53
CA ARG A 22 7.95 -3.32 2.66
C ARG A 22 7.67 -2.13 3.57
N LEU A 23 6.46 -2.04 4.08
CA LEU A 23 6.11 -1.12 5.16
C LEU A 23 5.17 -1.81 6.15
N THR A 24 5.56 -1.84 7.42
CA THR A 24 4.71 -2.34 8.50
C THR A 24 3.92 -1.22 9.14
N PHE A 25 2.64 -1.44 9.42
CA PHE A 25 1.82 -0.48 10.15
C PHE A 25 0.89 -1.19 11.12
N LYS A 26 0.37 -0.42 12.09
CA LYS A 26 -0.62 -0.89 13.06
C LYS A 26 -2.00 -0.43 12.62
N VAL A 27 -2.96 -1.36 12.52
CA VAL A 27 -4.36 -1.03 12.22
C VAL A 27 -4.93 -0.14 13.33
N GLY A 28 -5.57 0.96 12.94
CA GLY A 28 -6.16 1.93 13.85
C GLY A 28 -7.39 1.40 14.61
N ALA A 29 -7.92 2.21 15.53
CA ALA A 29 -9.03 1.83 16.41
C ALA A 29 -10.33 1.44 15.66
N VAL A 30 -10.52 1.95 14.44
CA VAL A 30 -11.70 1.69 13.60
C VAL A 30 -11.63 0.32 12.91
N GLY A 31 -10.45 -0.34 12.89
CA GLY A 31 -10.26 -1.62 12.21
C GLY A 31 -10.19 -1.52 10.68
N ARG A 32 -10.08 -0.29 10.15
CA ARG A 32 -9.99 0.04 8.73
C ARG A 32 -8.86 1.04 8.52
N GLY A 33 -8.13 0.90 7.42
CA GLY A 33 -7.14 1.88 7.01
C GLY A 33 -7.01 1.94 5.49
N GLU A 34 -6.65 3.11 4.98
CA GLU A 34 -6.42 3.33 3.56
C GLU A 34 -4.99 3.81 3.29
N PHE A 35 -4.50 3.52 2.08
CA PHE A 35 -3.18 3.97 1.64
C PHE A 35 -3.04 4.12 0.13
N GLN A 36 -2.00 4.87 -0.23
CA GLN A 36 -1.43 5.00 -1.56
C GLN A 36 0.08 4.84 -1.40
N ILE A 37 0.78 4.58 -2.49
CA ILE A 37 2.25 4.54 -2.52
C ILE A 37 2.72 5.68 -3.44
N SER A 38 3.80 6.36 -3.12
CA SER A 38 4.39 7.40 -3.98
C SER A 38 5.83 7.03 -4.31
N THR A 39 6.27 7.32 -5.54
CA THR A 39 7.63 7.02 -6.00
C THR A 39 8.65 8.06 -5.60
N ASP A 40 8.22 9.26 -5.20
CA ASP A 40 9.05 10.37 -4.71
C ASP A 40 8.34 11.12 -3.57
N GLU A 41 9.07 12.02 -2.89
CA GLU A 41 8.48 12.98 -1.94
C GLU A 41 7.52 13.99 -2.62
N HIS A 42 7.61 14.13 -3.94
CA HIS A 42 6.70 14.96 -4.72
C HIS A 42 5.36 14.25 -4.94
N GLN A 43 4.30 14.83 -4.35
CA GLN A 43 2.93 14.29 -4.28
C GLN A 43 2.21 14.01 -5.61
N GLY A 44 2.86 14.28 -6.76
CA GLY A 44 2.27 14.19 -8.09
C GLY A 44 2.22 12.79 -8.69
N MET A 45 3.15 11.90 -8.33
CA MET A 45 3.15 10.51 -8.81
C MET A 45 2.78 9.54 -7.69
N ARG A 46 1.59 8.95 -7.83
CA ARG A 46 1.06 7.97 -6.90
C ARG A 46 0.79 6.67 -7.62
N MET A 47 0.97 5.58 -6.90
CA MET A 47 0.42 4.27 -7.22
C MET A 47 -0.84 4.08 -6.38
N TYR A 48 -1.90 3.60 -7.03
CA TYR A 48 -3.23 3.46 -6.46
C TYR A 48 -4.00 2.33 -7.17
N PRO A 49 -5.10 1.80 -6.61
CA PRO A 49 -5.89 0.76 -7.29
C PRO A 49 -6.77 1.31 -8.41
N ALA A 50 -7.11 0.46 -9.39
CA ALA A 50 -8.06 0.82 -10.44
C ALA A 50 -9.48 1.16 -9.95
N THR A 51 -9.87 0.61 -8.79
CA THR A 51 -11.16 0.89 -8.13
C THR A 51 -10.89 1.42 -6.73
N ASN A 52 -11.60 2.49 -6.33
CA ASN A 52 -11.44 3.05 -4.99
C ASN A 52 -11.81 2.01 -3.91
N HIS A 53 -11.06 2.02 -2.80
CA HIS A 53 -11.20 1.08 -1.69
C HIS A 53 -10.98 -0.40 -2.06
N ALA A 54 -10.29 -0.68 -3.18
CA ALA A 54 -9.93 -2.06 -3.50
C ALA A 54 -8.98 -2.64 -2.46
N ARG A 55 -9.10 -3.95 -2.21
CA ARG A 55 -8.14 -4.66 -1.36
C ARG A 55 -6.83 -4.86 -2.14
N PRO A 56 -5.67 -4.64 -1.51
CA PRO A 56 -4.38 -5.04 -2.08
C PRO A 56 -4.40 -6.51 -2.52
N GLY A 57 -3.83 -6.81 -3.69
CA GLY A 57 -3.79 -8.16 -4.26
C GLY A 57 -4.98 -8.53 -5.15
N GLN A 58 -6.02 -7.70 -5.25
CA GLN A 58 -7.23 -8.03 -6.02
C GLN A 58 -7.37 -7.26 -7.34
N GLU A 59 -6.78 -6.08 -7.44
CA GLU A 59 -6.91 -5.18 -8.58
C GLU A 59 -5.56 -4.83 -9.17
N VAL A 60 -5.57 -4.38 -10.42
CA VAL A 60 -4.37 -3.88 -11.09
C VAL A 60 -3.92 -2.56 -10.47
N LEU A 61 -2.62 -2.34 -10.47
CA LEU A 61 -2.00 -1.07 -10.07
C LEU A 61 -2.18 -0.03 -11.19
N CYS A 62 -2.64 1.15 -10.80
CA CYS A 62 -2.57 2.37 -11.59
C CYS A 62 -1.42 3.26 -11.09
N GLY A 63 -0.91 4.12 -11.96
CA GLY A 63 0.18 5.05 -11.65
C GLY A 63 -0.04 6.42 -12.31
N GLY A 64 0.46 7.47 -11.65
CA GLY A 64 0.43 8.84 -12.18
C GLY A 64 -0.33 9.80 -11.27
N GLU A 65 -1.03 10.77 -11.88
CA GLU A 65 -1.94 11.66 -11.18
C GLU A 65 -3.17 10.87 -10.68
N ASN A 66 -3.65 11.21 -9.48
CA ASN A 66 -4.80 10.54 -8.85
C ASN A 66 -5.83 11.59 -8.40
N PRO A 67 -6.53 12.26 -9.33
CA PRO A 67 -7.46 13.36 -9.00
C PRO A 67 -8.65 12.90 -8.15
N ASP A 68 -9.06 11.63 -8.31
CA ASP A 68 -10.17 11.04 -7.56
C ASP A 68 -9.74 10.47 -6.20
N ASN A 69 -8.45 10.58 -5.86
CA ASN A 69 -7.87 10.13 -4.60
C ASN A 69 -8.14 8.65 -4.27
N PHE A 70 -8.11 7.78 -5.28
CA PHE A 70 -8.29 6.34 -5.08
C PHE A 70 -7.22 5.79 -4.15
N ALA A 71 -7.62 4.90 -3.25
CA ALA A 71 -6.73 4.30 -2.28
C ALA A 71 -7.07 2.83 -2.08
N TRP A 72 -6.06 2.04 -1.73
CA TRP A 72 -6.29 0.68 -1.26
C TRP A 72 -6.92 0.72 0.12
N GLU A 73 -7.83 -0.20 0.39
CA GLU A 73 -8.42 -0.44 1.71
C GLU A 73 -7.83 -1.68 2.35
N VAL A 74 -7.49 -1.56 3.64
CA VAL A 74 -7.10 -2.67 4.51
C VAL A 74 -8.06 -2.72 5.69
N VAL A 75 -8.55 -3.93 5.99
CA VAL A 75 -9.44 -4.21 7.11
C VAL A 75 -8.78 -5.23 8.01
N GLY A 76 -8.77 -4.97 9.31
CA GLY A 76 -8.22 -5.87 10.32
C GLY A 76 -8.64 -5.50 11.73
N PRO A 77 -8.44 -6.38 12.72
CA PRO A 77 -8.64 -6.07 14.12
C PRO A 77 -7.87 -4.80 14.55
N PRO A 78 -8.46 -3.93 15.38
CA PRO A 78 -7.74 -2.82 15.98
C PRO A 78 -6.44 -3.27 16.65
N GLY A 79 -5.34 -2.61 16.29
CA GLY A 79 -4.02 -2.90 16.81
C GLY A 79 -3.28 -4.07 16.16
N GLN A 80 -3.88 -4.77 15.18
CA GLN A 80 -3.18 -5.78 14.37
C GLN A 80 -2.02 -5.14 13.61
N MET A 81 -0.85 -5.79 13.63
CA MET A 81 0.26 -5.42 12.77
C MET A 81 0.07 -6.03 11.38
N MET A 82 0.23 -5.20 10.35
CA MET A 82 0.13 -5.61 8.95
C MET A 82 1.32 -5.08 8.17
N GLU A 83 1.65 -5.75 7.08
CA GLU A 83 2.72 -5.40 6.15
C GLU A 83 2.12 -5.10 4.77
N ILE A 84 2.50 -3.96 4.20
CA ILE A 84 2.29 -3.64 2.79
C ILE A 84 3.53 -4.09 2.05
N ARG A 85 3.35 -4.80 0.93
CA ARG A 85 4.43 -5.18 0.02
C ARG A 85 4.18 -4.57 -1.35
N LEU A 86 5.19 -3.90 -1.89
CA LEU A 86 5.29 -3.49 -3.28
C LEU A 86 6.31 -4.39 -3.97
N ASN A 87 5.88 -5.29 -4.85
CA ASN A 87 6.74 -6.16 -5.62
C ASN A 87 6.76 -5.72 -7.09
N LEU A 88 7.80 -4.97 -7.48
CA LEU A 88 7.96 -4.47 -8.85
C LEU A 88 8.32 -5.56 -9.87
N GLY A 89 8.72 -6.75 -9.39
CA GLY A 89 8.98 -7.94 -10.22
C GLY A 89 7.84 -8.95 -10.26
N ALA A 90 6.64 -8.60 -9.77
CA ALA A 90 5.50 -9.51 -9.78
C ALA A 90 5.09 -9.88 -11.22
N GLU A 91 4.99 -11.18 -11.52
CA GLU A 91 4.49 -11.67 -12.81
C GLU A 91 3.01 -11.35 -13.04
N ASP A 92 2.19 -11.45 -11.98
CA ASP A 92 0.81 -10.97 -11.97
C ASP A 92 0.77 -9.55 -11.44
N ILE A 93 0.37 -8.60 -12.29
CA ILE A 93 0.25 -7.18 -11.95
C ILE A 93 -0.72 -6.89 -10.80
N ARG A 94 -1.65 -7.81 -10.49
CA ARG A 94 -2.53 -7.71 -9.32
C ARG A 94 -1.78 -7.98 -8.02
N GLN A 95 -0.68 -8.72 -8.08
CA GLN A 95 0.20 -9.05 -6.95
C GLN A 95 1.32 -8.03 -6.74
N THR A 96 1.39 -6.97 -7.56
CA THR A 96 2.36 -5.89 -7.40
C THR A 96 2.19 -5.20 -6.05
N VAL A 97 0.95 -5.04 -5.55
CA VAL A 97 0.70 -4.48 -4.22
C VAL A 97 -0.15 -5.46 -3.42
N THR A 98 0.38 -5.93 -2.31
CA THR A 98 -0.33 -6.83 -1.38
C THR A 98 -0.27 -6.28 0.05
N CYS A 99 -1.18 -6.74 0.90
CA CYS A 99 -1.15 -6.43 2.32
C CYS A 99 -1.61 -7.63 3.13
N GLY A 100 -0.85 -7.99 4.16
CA GLY A 100 -1.11 -9.18 4.96
C GLY A 100 -0.57 -9.05 6.39
N LEU A 101 -0.75 -10.12 7.17
CA LEU A 101 -0.20 -10.20 8.52
C LEU A 101 1.33 -10.17 8.49
N VAL A 102 1.92 -9.49 9.47
CA VAL A 102 3.34 -9.69 9.78
C VAL A 102 3.47 -11.08 10.40
N LEU A 103 4.25 -11.96 9.75
CA LEU A 103 4.55 -13.31 10.24
C LEU A 103 5.82 -13.32 11.09
#